data_AF-A0A955J3L2-F1
#
_entry.id   AF-A0A955J3L2-F1
#
_cell.length_a   1.000
_cell.length_b   1.000
_cell.length_c   1.000
_cell.angle_alpha   90.00
_cell.angle_beta   90.00
_cell.angle_gamma   90.00
#
_symmetry.space_group_name_H-M   'P 1'
#
loop_
_entity.id
_entity.type
_entity.pdbx_description
1 polymer ?
#
loop_
_entity_poly.entity_id
_entity_poly.type
_entity_poly.pdbx_seq_one_letter_code
_entity_poly.pdbx_strand_id
1 'polypeptide(L)'
;MIDLAAAILIASSLLAPVDVGDVGGTADDIDATDPDIMPGTPVEIGQAIAAEAFTPDEIGDATLRRTDPVNGSPNPIPGTRNLPDLRTVRIVGWSPTDATTGNIYNGNTAPFDDAPPDFVRIDMVFTGLLNPPGTLGVNSLTFDPTKWGPHPLYGFLELDIDHNHNTGGEIGGGAELKYLANVGRFGNVPPAPLAARAAVGGPQIDLNFNSPPFYERSGADWEIALCGCTALTKVAEPSGDGDTTFEEGETWILNGRIFQRTAGYANGSLAFGGSAPGLYDPLVDLRFYHYNPAGTANDRTIVTIVYPLTMAGAAALANQPLQPANADPSDHNAIEESLIDIIAGADSGQLFGENLILQQGWAGQDPSVGLDPANWRATALFGTSYPDTRPFFFAWTDVAFQTWADLNGDEEANPADRTLIDNRIADLDGTGRDDDGTVDGIVTIPNFGPNFYVEDINGDGLIDGTDRNHPVFIPPPNPGDVNNDGIVDFTDLNIILSNWGSAGTSITHDDGDLDGNGVVDFTDLNEVLANWGTTYP
;
A
#
# COMPACT_ATOMS: atom_id res chain seq x y z
N MET A 1 13.14 8.75 -23.57
CA MET A 1 12.04 8.63 -24.55
C MET A 1 12.48 7.78 -25.75
N ILE A 2 12.59 6.47 -25.55
CA ILE A 2 12.50 5.41 -26.57
C ILE A 2 11.84 4.23 -25.84
N ASP A 3 10.58 3.98 -26.22
CA ASP A 3 9.92 2.67 -26.35
C ASP A 3 9.72 1.76 -25.12
N LEU A 4 8.74 2.10 -24.27
CA LEU A 4 8.13 1.16 -23.32
C LEU A 4 7.38 0.01 -24.04
N ALA A 5 7.04 0.17 -25.34
CA ALA A 5 6.41 -0.88 -26.14
C ALA A 5 7.41 -1.93 -26.67
N ALA A 6 8.72 -1.70 -26.56
CA ALA A 6 9.75 -2.61 -27.09
C ALA A 6 10.27 -3.64 -26.07
N ALA A 7 9.99 -3.49 -24.77
CA ALA A 7 10.46 -4.42 -23.74
C ALA A 7 9.72 -5.78 -23.73
N ILE A 8 8.63 -5.91 -24.50
CA ILE A 8 7.68 -7.04 -24.42
C ILE A 8 7.91 -8.12 -25.50
N LEU A 9 8.81 -7.92 -26.46
CA LEU A 9 8.99 -8.83 -27.60
C LEU A 9 10.47 -9.22 -27.75
N ILE A 10 10.86 -10.46 -27.37
CA ILE A 10 11.88 -11.34 -28.02
C ILE A 10 12.26 -12.48 -27.05
N ALA A 11 11.89 -13.73 -27.38
CA ALA A 11 12.78 -14.90 -27.47
C ALA A 11 12.00 -16.23 -27.43
N SER A 12 11.58 -16.71 -28.61
CA SER A 12 11.10 -18.09 -28.79
C SER A 12 12.09 -18.85 -29.69
N SER A 13 12.55 -20.04 -29.29
CA SER A 13 12.56 -21.24 -30.15
C SER A 13 13.17 -22.49 -29.49
N LEU A 14 12.49 -23.65 -29.72
CA LEU A 14 12.98 -25.06 -29.75
C LEU A 14 13.28 -25.71 -28.37
N LEU A 15 12.68 -26.84 -27.91
CA LEU A 15 12.26 -28.11 -28.53
C LEU A 15 11.38 -29.01 -27.60
N ALA A 16 10.78 -30.05 -28.21
CA ALA A 16 9.76 -31.07 -27.83
C ALA A 16 9.85 -31.87 -26.48
N PRO A 17 8.73 -32.54 -26.05
CA PRO A 17 8.46 -32.99 -24.67
C PRO A 17 8.82 -34.45 -24.38
N VAL A 18 8.93 -34.80 -23.09
CA VAL A 18 9.00 -36.19 -22.59
C VAL A 18 7.92 -36.41 -21.52
N ASP A 19 7.19 -37.50 -21.70
CA ASP A 19 5.97 -37.97 -21.05
C ASP A 19 6.26 -39.00 -19.94
N VAL A 20 5.67 -38.80 -18.75
CA VAL A 20 5.31 -39.81 -17.72
C VAL A 20 4.57 -39.06 -16.58
N GLY A 21 3.50 -39.52 -15.95
CA GLY A 21 2.90 -40.85 -15.85
C GLY A 21 2.21 -40.94 -14.47
N ASP A 22 0.88 -40.94 -14.52
CA ASP A 22 -0.15 -41.00 -13.47
C ASP A 22 0.00 -42.09 -12.38
N VAL A 23 -0.27 -41.73 -11.11
CA VAL A 23 -0.98 -42.50 -10.05
C VAL A 23 -1.20 -41.56 -8.85
N GLY A 24 -2.38 -41.30 -8.29
CA GLY A 24 -3.60 -42.12 -8.17
C GLY A 24 -3.73 -42.61 -6.72
N GLY A 25 -4.61 -42.03 -5.90
CA GLY A 25 -4.86 -42.55 -4.54
C GLY A 25 -5.74 -41.69 -3.63
N THR A 26 -7.02 -42.05 -3.58
CA THR A 26 -8.18 -41.47 -2.88
C THR A 26 -8.31 -41.85 -1.40
N ALA A 27 -8.97 -41.01 -0.60
CA ALA A 27 -9.90 -41.39 0.49
C ALA A 27 -10.72 -40.13 0.86
N ASP A 28 -12.05 -40.09 0.68
CA ASP A 28 -13.10 -40.64 1.59
C ASP A 28 -12.94 -40.13 3.03
N ASP A 29 -13.92 -39.61 3.77
CA ASP A 29 -15.38 -39.52 3.66
C ASP A 29 -15.83 -38.86 4.99
N ILE A 30 -16.51 -37.70 4.97
CA ILE A 30 -17.35 -37.27 6.11
C ILE A 30 -18.61 -36.58 5.58
N ASP A 31 -19.65 -37.40 5.45
CA ASP A 31 -21.07 -37.02 5.40
C ASP A 31 -21.52 -36.42 6.75
N ALA A 32 -22.11 -35.22 6.70
CA ALA A 32 -22.94 -34.68 7.76
C ALA A 32 -24.13 -33.90 7.18
N THR A 33 -25.14 -34.66 6.75
CA THR A 33 -26.51 -34.16 6.54
C THR A 33 -27.07 -33.43 7.77
N ASP A 34 -27.41 -32.15 7.64
CA ASP A 34 -28.40 -31.46 8.48
C ASP A 34 -29.32 -30.59 7.60
N PRO A 35 -30.64 -30.86 7.53
CA PRO A 35 -31.57 -30.15 6.65
C PRO A 35 -32.45 -29.18 7.44
N ASP A 36 -32.08 -27.89 7.51
CA ASP A 36 -33.05 -26.81 7.78
C ASP A 36 -32.50 -25.41 7.43
N ILE A 37 -32.50 -25.03 6.15
CA ILE A 37 -32.41 -23.62 5.73
C ILE A 37 -33.41 -23.37 4.59
N MET A 38 -34.47 -22.63 4.90
CA MET A 38 -35.32 -21.96 3.90
C MET A 38 -34.74 -20.57 3.56
N PRO A 39 -34.93 -20.07 2.32
CA PRO A 39 -34.19 -18.93 1.79
C PRO A 39 -34.89 -17.59 2.08
N GLY A 40 -34.09 -16.53 2.26
CA GLY A 40 -34.52 -15.17 1.93
C GLY A 40 -34.59 -14.14 3.05
N THR A 41 -33.44 -13.71 3.56
CA THR A 41 -33.23 -12.35 4.08
C THR A 41 -31.80 -11.90 3.75
N PRO A 42 -31.58 -10.73 3.13
CA PRO A 42 -30.25 -10.14 3.04
C PRO A 42 -29.76 -9.90 4.47
N VAL A 43 -28.63 -10.51 4.83
CA VAL A 43 -27.99 -10.24 6.12
C VAL A 43 -27.45 -8.81 6.06
N GLU A 44 -27.94 -7.96 6.96
CA GLU A 44 -27.41 -6.62 7.19
C GLU A 44 -25.90 -6.73 7.52
N ILE A 45 -25.06 -6.27 6.60
CA ILE A 45 -23.61 -6.12 6.81
C ILE A 45 -23.43 -4.89 7.72
N GLY A 46 -23.67 -5.08 9.02
CA GLY A 46 -23.72 -3.96 9.97
C GLY A 46 -23.37 -4.30 11.41
N GLN A 47 -22.98 -5.54 11.75
CA GLN A 47 -22.60 -5.87 13.12
C GLN A 47 -21.27 -6.62 13.23
N ALA A 48 -20.37 -5.99 13.99
CA ALA A 48 -19.17 -6.53 14.62
C ALA A 48 -18.23 -7.33 13.70
N ILE A 49 -17.41 -6.60 12.93
CA ILE A 49 -16.10 -7.13 12.55
C ILE A 49 -15.34 -7.29 13.88
N ALA A 50 -15.26 -8.52 14.38
CA ALA A 50 -14.49 -8.85 15.58
C ALA A 50 -13.02 -8.49 15.37
N ALA A 51 -12.28 -8.35 16.46
CA ALA A 51 -10.85 -8.01 16.49
C ALA A 51 -10.01 -8.99 15.63
N GLU A 52 -9.87 -8.67 14.36
CA GLU A 52 -9.03 -9.36 13.38
C GLU A 52 -7.91 -8.38 12.99
N ALA A 53 -6.74 -8.90 12.64
CA ALA A 53 -5.56 -8.09 12.35
C ALA A 53 -5.79 -7.24 11.08
N PHE A 54 -6.24 -6.00 11.28
CA PHE A 54 -6.07 -4.94 10.31
C PHE A 54 -4.66 -4.38 10.50
N THR A 55 -3.97 -4.07 9.41
CA THR A 55 -2.86 -3.13 9.49
C THR A 55 -3.46 -1.74 9.34
N PRO A 56 -3.58 -0.97 10.44
CA PRO A 56 -4.17 0.35 10.40
C PRO A 56 -3.20 1.35 9.76
N ASP A 57 -3.78 2.42 9.27
CA ASP A 57 -3.11 3.61 8.77
C ASP A 57 -3.72 4.84 9.45
N GLU A 58 -2.99 5.95 9.51
CA GLU A 58 -3.53 7.18 10.09
C GLU A 58 -4.66 7.72 9.20
N ILE A 59 -5.68 8.35 9.78
CA ILE A 59 -6.83 8.86 9.02
C ILE A 59 -6.65 10.37 8.85
N GLY A 60 -6.64 10.83 7.61
CA GLY A 60 -6.58 12.26 7.28
C GLY A 60 -5.16 12.82 7.20
N ASP A 61 -4.16 11.95 7.10
CA ASP A 61 -2.77 12.28 6.79
C ASP A 61 -2.50 12.37 5.28
N ALA A 62 -3.44 11.88 4.44
CA ALA A 62 -3.36 11.97 2.99
C ALA A 62 -3.01 13.39 2.51
N THR A 63 -1.84 13.50 1.89
CA THR A 63 -1.25 14.75 1.43
C THR A 63 -0.76 14.62 -0.01
N LEU A 64 -1.11 15.60 -0.83
CA LEU A 64 -0.82 15.58 -2.26
C LEU A 64 0.69 15.73 -2.56
N ARG A 65 1.33 14.66 -3.02
CA ARG A 65 2.70 14.60 -3.53
C ARG A 65 2.73 14.52 -5.05
N ARG A 66 3.04 15.65 -5.69
CA ARG A 66 3.08 15.77 -7.16
C ARG A 66 4.30 15.05 -7.74
N THR A 67 4.16 14.50 -8.94
CA THR A 67 5.29 13.96 -9.72
C THR A 67 5.65 14.85 -10.92
N ASP A 68 4.83 15.86 -11.23
CA ASP A 68 5.01 16.78 -12.35
C ASP A 68 5.72 18.09 -11.95
N PRO A 69 6.52 18.72 -12.84
CA PRO A 69 7.24 19.95 -12.53
C PRO A 69 6.32 21.09 -12.12
N VAL A 70 6.60 21.72 -10.97
CA VAL A 70 5.82 22.87 -10.48
C VAL A 70 6.09 24.15 -11.30
N ASN A 71 7.29 24.31 -11.87
CA ASN A 71 7.74 25.53 -12.57
C ASN A 71 7.06 25.82 -13.93
N GLY A 72 6.02 25.09 -14.32
CA GLY A 72 5.36 25.23 -15.63
C GLY A 72 3.83 25.17 -15.64
N SER A 73 3.17 24.85 -14.53
CA SER A 73 1.70 24.79 -14.52
C SER A 73 1.12 25.01 -13.12
N PRO A 74 0.45 26.15 -12.86
CA PRO A 74 -0.37 26.34 -11.67
C PRO A 74 -1.70 25.57 -11.78
N ASN A 75 -1.87 24.68 -12.78
CA ASN A 75 -3.12 23.96 -12.96
C ASN A 75 -3.35 23.09 -11.71
N PRO A 76 -4.47 23.31 -11.00
CA PRO A 76 -4.80 22.48 -9.86
C PRO A 76 -4.93 21.04 -10.36
N ILE A 77 -4.30 20.11 -9.66
CA ILE A 77 -4.90 18.77 -9.54
C ILE A 77 -6.32 19.06 -9.04
N PRO A 78 -7.38 18.62 -9.76
CA PRO A 78 -8.75 19.08 -9.54
C PRO A 78 -9.03 19.31 -8.06
N GLY A 79 -9.24 20.57 -7.70
CA GLY A 79 -9.16 21.01 -6.32
C GLY A 79 -10.08 20.22 -5.39
N THR A 80 -9.50 19.81 -4.26
CA THR A 80 -10.17 19.63 -2.95
C THR A 80 -11.32 18.63 -2.89
N ARG A 81 -11.15 17.44 -3.46
CA ARG A 81 -12.22 16.44 -3.45
C ARG A 81 -11.66 15.05 -3.23
N ASN A 82 -11.90 14.51 -2.02
CA ASN A 82 -11.50 13.21 -1.47
C ASN A 82 -10.20 12.66 -2.07
N LEU A 83 -9.07 13.07 -1.49
CA LEU A 83 -7.79 12.41 -1.76
C LEU A 83 -7.90 10.95 -1.26
N PRO A 84 -7.35 9.97 -1.99
CA PRO A 84 -7.16 8.64 -1.45
C PRO A 84 -6.38 8.72 -0.14
N ASP A 85 -7.03 8.22 0.91
CA ASP A 85 -6.60 8.23 2.31
C ASP A 85 -6.98 6.84 2.83
N LEU A 86 -6.00 5.94 2.82
CA LEU A 86 -6.13 4.57 3.25
C LEU A 86 -6.32 4.57 4.77
N ARG A 87 -7.18 3.68 5.25
CA ARG A 87 -7.44 3.50 6.69
C ARG A 87 -6.90 2.20 7.19
N THR A 88 -7.09 1.16 6.38
CA THR A 88 -6.72 -0.20 6.74
C THR A 88 -6.57 -1.05 5.49
N VAL A 89 -5.63 -1.99 5.55
CA VAL A 89 -5.65 -3.17 4.70
C VAL A 89 -5.86 -4.40 5.58
N ARG A 90 -6.71 -5.30 5.10
CA ARG A 90 -6.93 -6.61 5.71
C ARG A 90 -6.67 -7.69 4.68
N ILE A 91 -5.79 -8.62 5.00
CA ILE A 91 -5.45 -9.78 4.17
C ILE A 91 -5.74 -11.01 5.02
N VAL A 92 -6.64 -11.88 4.55
CA VAL A 92 -7.05 -13.08 5.30
C VAL A 92 -7.31 -14.26 4.36
N GLY A 93 -7.04 -15.47 4.84
CA GLY A 93 -7.61 -16.67 4.25
C GLY A 93 -9.14 -16.63 4.30
N TRP A 94 -9.79 -17.16 3.26
CA TRP A 94 -11.21 -16.96 3.01
C TRP A 94 -11.91 -18.24 2.55
N SER A 95 -13.14 -18.43 3.03
CA SER A 95 -14.06 -19.47 2.58
C SER A 95 -15.37 -18.81 2.15
N PRO A 96 -15.58 -18.59 0.84
CA PRO A 96 -16.85 -18.06 0.32
C PRO A 96 -18.04 -18.92 0.73
N THR A 97 -19.19 -18.31 1.03
CA THR A 97 -20.44 -19.06 1.27
C THR A 97 -20.94 -19.74 0.01
N ASP A 98 -20.68 -19.14 -1.16
CA ASP A 98 -21.02 -19.71 -2.45
C ASP A 98 -20.02 -19.23 -3.51
N ALA A 99 -19.00 -20.06 -3.76
CA ALA A 99 -18.01 -19.80 -4.78
C ALA A 99 -18.56 -19.96 -6.21
N THR A 100 -19.66 -20.71 -6.38
CA THR A 100 -20.13 -21.17 -7.70
C THR A 100 -21.10 -20.21 -8.39
N THR A 101 -21.75 -19.31 -7.64
CA THR A 101 -22.71 -18.33 -8.17
C THR A 101 -22.12 -16.93 -8.37
N GLY A 102 -20.82 -16.76 -8.15
CA GLY A 102 -20.12 -15.47 -8.26
C GLY A 102 -20.28 -14.56 -7.04
N ASN A 103 -21.02 -14.98 -6.00
CA ASN A 103 -21.11 -14.25 -4.73
C ASN A 103 -19.95 -14.61 -3.78
N ILE A 104 -18.71 -14.40 -4.26
CA ILE A 104 -17.50 -14.83 -3.55
C ILE A 104 -17.12 -13.93 -2.37
N TYR A 105 -17.75 -12.76 -2.26
CA TYR A 105 -17.44 -11.75 -1.26
C TYR A 105 -18.16 -11.94 0.08
N ASN A 106 -19.11 -12.87 0.15
CA ASN A 106 -19.74 -13.31 1.39
C ASN A 106 -19.14 -14.66 1.78
N GLY A 107 -18.84 -14.85 3.06
CA GLY A 107 -17.99 -15.95 3.50
C GLY A 107 -17.52 -15.76 4.93
N ASN A 108 -16.69 -16.68 5.38
CA ASN A 108 -16.02 -16.62 6.66
C ASN A 108 -14.51 -16.60 6.46
N THR A 109 -13.77 -16.10 7.45
CA THR A 109 -12.33 -16.29 7.50
C THR A 109 -11.98 -17.77 7.59
N ALA A 110 -10.94 -18.16 6.88
CA ALA A 110 -10.40 -19.51 6.87
C ALA A 110 -8.93 -19.44 7.30
N PRO A 111 -8.56 -19.95 8.50
CA PRO A 111 -7.19 -19.96 8.95
C PRO A 111 -6.34 -20.98 8.19
N PHE A 112 -5.01 -20.80 8.24
CA PHE A 112 -4.03 -21.78 7.75
C PHE A 112 -3.79 -22.85 8.83
N ASP A 113 -4.70 -23.83 8.92
CA ASP A 113 -4.65 -24.91 9.91
C ASP A 113 -4.17 -26.23 9.23
N ASP A 114 -2.85 -26.33 8.99
CA ASP A 114 -2.15 -27.45 8.31
C ASP A 114 -2.39 -27.60 6.78
N ALA A 115 -3.32 -26.85 6.20
CA ALA A 115 -3.54 -26.73 4.76
C ALA A 115 -3.87 -25.28 4.37
N PRO A 116 -3.48 -24.83 3.16
CA PRO A 116 -3.83 -23.50 2.71
C PRO A 116 -5.35 -23.36 2.56
N PRO A 117 -5.92 -22.19 2.91
CA PRO A 117 -7.28 -21.88 2.52
C PRO A 117 -7.38 -21.81 0.99
N ASP A 118 -8.55 -22.13 0.42
CA ASP A 118 -8.72 -22.13 -1.04
C ASP A 118 -8.73 -20.71 -1.64
N PHE A 119 -9.03 -19.70 -0.83
CA PHE A 119 -9.11 -18.31 -1.26
C PHE A 119 -8.40 -17.38 -0.30
N VAL A 120 -7.93 -16.25 -0.82
CA VAL A 120 -7.57 -15.06 -0.06
C VAL A 120 -8.64 -14.01 -0.26
N ARG A 121 -8.90 -13.22 0.79
CA ARG A 121 -9.67 -11.98 0.71
C ARG A 121 -8.78 -10.83 1.14
N ILE A 122 -8.74 -9.80 0.31
CA ILE A 122 -8.06 -8.54 0.60
C ILE A 122 -9.08 -7.41 0.58
N ASP A 123 -9.23 -6.71 1.70
CA ASP A 123 -10.05 -5.51 1.82
C ASP A 123 -9.13 -4.30 2.03
N MET A 124 -9.22 -3.31 1.14
CA MET A 124 -8.62 -1.98 1.31
C MET A 124 -9.73 -0.99 1.63
N VAL A 125 -9.61 -0.26 2.74
CA VAL A 125 -10.62 0.69 3.21
C VAL A 125 -10.05 2.08 3.11
N PHE A 126 -10.73 2.97 2.40
CA PHE A 126 -10.33 4.37 2.22
C PHE A 126 -11.37 5.32 2.81
N THR A 127 -10.94 6.51 3.26
CA THR A 127 -11.83 7.61 3.65
C THR A 127 -12.60 8.15 2.45
N GLY A 128 -13.89 8.40 2.66
CA GLY A 128 -14.75 9.08 1.70
C GLY A 128 -15.10 8.26 0.46
N LEU A 129 -15.79 8.93 -0.47
CA LEU A 129 -16.12 8.39 -1.79
C LEU A 129 -14.92 8.47 -2.72
N LEU A 130 -14.48 7.30 -3.21
CA LEU A 130 -13.48 7.13 -4.26
C LEU A 130 -14.05 6.30 -5.39
N ASN A 131 -13.70 6.67 -6.62
CA ASN A 131 -14.16 6.02 -7.84
C ASN A 131 -13.11 5.05 -8.38
N PRO A 132 -13.51 3.99 -9.08
CA PRO A 132 -12.59 3.12 -9.80
C PRO A 132 -11.69 3.91 -10.78
N PRO A 133 -10.46 3.44 -11.06
CA PRO A 133 -9.56 4.12 -11.98
C PRO A 133 -10.13 4.16 -13.40
N GLY A 134 -10.03 5.34 -14.02
CA GLY A 134 -10.20 5.51 -15.45
C GLY A 134 -8.93 5.11 -16.22
N THR A 135 -8.93 5.31 -17.54
CA THR A 135 -7.78 4.95 -18.39
C THR A 135 -6.84 6.15 -18.60
N LEU A 136 -5.53 5.91 -18.56
CA LEU A 136 -4.51 6.99 -18.62
C LEU A 136 -3.88 7.19 -20.00
N GLY A 137 -4.54 6.78 -21.08
CA GLY A 137 -4.02 7.00 -22.44
C GLY A 137 -2.82 6.11 -22.83
N VAL A 138 -2.48 5.12 -22.00
CA VAL A 138 -1.41 4.14 -22.26
C VAL A 138 -1.95 2.94 -23.04
N ASN A 139 -1.08 2.17 -23.69
CA ASN A 139 -1.47 0.96 -24.44
C ASN A 139 -2.58 1.18 -25.48
N SER A 140 -2.59 2.35 -26.14
CA SER A 140 -3.62 2.77 -27.10
C SER A 140 -5.03 2.94 -26.52
N LEU A 141 -5.17 2.98 -25.19
CA LEU A 141 -6.43 3.33 -24.53
C LEU A 141 -6.70 4.84 -24.65
N THR A 142 -7.96 5.24 -24.51
CA THR A 142 -8.35 6.66 -24.42
C THR A 142 -7.88 7.23 -23.08
N PHE A 143 -7.46 8.49 -23.04
CA PHE A 143 -7.24 9.20 -21.79
C PHE A 143 -8.58 9.66 -21.22
N ASP A 144 -9.05 9.01 -20.17
CA ASP A 144 -10.30 9.30 -19.47
C ASP A 144 -10.18 8.91 -17.98
N PRO A 145 -9.40 9.69 -17.20
CA PRO A 145 -9.06 9.33 -15.82
C PRO A 145 -10.26 9.36 -14.85
N THR A 146 -11.30 10.12 -15.19
CA THR A 146 -12.51 10.30 -14.37
C THR A 146 -13.71 9.55 -14.93
N LYS A 147 -13.46 8.51 -15.75
CA LYS A 147 -14.49 7.73 -16.44
C LYS A 147 -15.64 7.30 -15.52
N TRP A 148 -15.31 6.91 -14.28
CA TRP A 148 -16.24 6.35 -13.32
C TRP A 148 -16.64 7.32 -12.20
N GLY A 149 -16.20 8.58 -12.29
CA GLY A 149 -16.51 9.62 -11.32
C GLY A 149 -15.34 10.56 -11.04
N PRO A 150 -15.57 11.62 -10.24
CA PRO A 150 -14.62 12.71 -10.06
C PRO A 150 -13.48 12.44 -9.08
N HIS A 151 -13.50 11.33 -8.34
CA HIS A 151 -12.53 10.97 -7.29
C HIS A 151 -11.76 9.69 -7.62
N PRO A 152 -11.05 9.61 -8.75
CA PRO A 152 -10.48 8.34 -9.18
C PRO A 152 -9.32 7.90 -8.28
N LEU A 153 -9.39 6.65 -7.83
CA LEU A 153 -8.37 5.96 -7.06
C LEU A 153 -7.38 5.27 -7.99
N TYR A 154 -6.12 5.66 -7.89
CA TYR A 154 -4.99 5.01 -8.54
C TYR A 154 -3.96 4.56 -7.50
N GLY A 155 -3.14 3.58 -7.85
CA GLY A 155 -2.04 3.14 -6.99
C GLY A 155 -1.81 1.65 -6.99
N PHE A 156 -1.03 1.22 -6.01
CA PHE A 156 -0.52 -0.13 -5.88
C PHE A 156 -0.57 -0.59 -4.43
N LEU A 157 -1.10 -1.78 -4.21
CA LEU A 157 -0.85 -2.58 -3.01
C LEU A 157 0.12 -3.69 -3.42
N GLU A 158 1.38 -3.61 -2.98
CA GLU A 158 2.43 -4.59 -3.25
C GLU A 158 2.47 -5.63 -2.12
N LEU A 159 2.55 -6.92 -2.46
CA LEU A 159 2.51 -8.05 -1.55
C LEU A 159 3.79 -8.89 -1.69
N ASP A 160 4.59 -8.95 -0.63
CA ASP A 160 5.70 -9.91 -0.46
C ASP A 160 5.12 -11.13 0.26
N ILE A 161 5.04 -12.26 -0.46
CA ILE A 161 4.37 -13.47 0.03
C ILE A 161 5.34 -14.53 0.54
N ASP A 162 6.65 -14.35 0.34
CA ASP A 162 7.71 -15.25 0.80
C ASP A 162 8.60 -14.65 1.91
N HIS A 163 8.32 -13.41 2.30
CA HIS A 163 9.10 -12.58 3.22
C HIS A 163 10.55 -12.36 2.80
N ASN A 164 10.89 -12.61 1.55
CA ASN A 164 12.22 -12.42 1.04
C ASN A 164 12.25 -11.16 0.19
N HIS A 165 12.64 -10.06 0.84
CA HIS A 165 12.86 -8.80 0.14
C HIS A 165 13.84 -8.90 -1.06
N ASN A 166 14.67 -9.96 -1.22
CA ASN A 166 15.54 -10.12 -2.39
C ASN A 166 14.87 -10.74 -3.63
N THR A 167 13.70 -11.35 -3.49
CA THR A 167 12.85 -11.77 -4.61
C THR A 167 11.89 -10.65 -4.98
N GLY A 168 11.23 -10.74 -6.13
CA GLY A 168 10.12 -9.87 -6.48
C GLY A 168 10.46 -8.38 -6.69
N GLY A 169 9.49 -7.66 -7.24
CA GLY A 169 9.59 -6.26 -7.62
C GLY A 169 9.43 -6.04 -9.11
N GLU A 170 9.88 -4.87 -9.57
CA GLU A 170 9.63 -4.39 -10.92
C GLU A 170 10.91 -3.97 -11.63
N ILE A 171 10.86 -3.92 -12.96
CA ILE A 171 11.98 -3.51 -13.79
C ILE A 171 11.67 -2.28 -14.63
N GLY A 172 12.70 -1.48 -14.90
CA GLY A 172 12.61 -0.29 -15.76
C GLY A 172 11.57 0.72 -15.26
N GLY A 173 10.80 1.30 -16.20
CA GLY A 173 9.80 2.32 -15.88
C GLY A 173 8.64 1.84 -15.00
N GLY A 174 8.42 0.51 -14.89
CA GLY A 174 7.43 -0.03 -13.96
C GLY A 174 7.80 0.24 -12.50
N ALA A 175 9.09 0.10 -12.17
CA ALA A 175 9.62 0.30 -10.82
C ALA A 175 9.50 1.76 -10.35
N GLU A 176 9.59 2.73 -11.26
CA GLU A 176 9.45 4.16 -10.92
C GLU A 176 8.06 4.52 -10.35
N LEU A 177 7.06 3.67 -10.60
CA LEU A 177 5.68 3.88 -10.16
C LEU A 177 5.37 3.18 -8.83
N LYS A 178 6.33 2.42 -8.27
CA LYS A 178 6.13 1.58 -7.09
C LYS A 178 6.48 2.29 -5.80
N TYR A 179 6.16 1.62 -4.69
CA TYR A 179 6.29 2.15 -3.34
C TYR A 179 7.72 2.65 -3.06
N LEU A 180 8.75 1.82 -3.29
CA LEU A 180 10.13 2.18 -2.96
C LEU A 180 10.68 3.36 -3.76
N ALA A 181 10.16 3.61 -4.96
CA ALA A 181 10.56 4.79 -5.74
C ALA A 181 9.92 6.08 -5.21
N ASN A 182 8.80 6.00 -4.49
CA ASN A 182 7.95 7.16 -4.19
C ASN A 182 7.72 7.43 -2.70
N VAL A 183 8.00 6.47 -1.80
CA VAL A 183 7.81 6.62 -0.36
C VAL A 183 8.55 7.83 0.21
N GLY A 184 9.78 8.10 -0.26
CA GLY A 184 10.56 9.25 0.17
C GLY A 184 9.89 10.61 -0.10
N ARG A 185 8.89 10.69 -0.99
CA ARG A 185 8.13 11.93 -1.23
C ARG A 185 7.25 12.33 -0.06
N PHE A 186 7.00 11.41 0.86
CA PHE A 186 6.13 11.60 2.01
C PHE A 186 6.88 11.98 3.28
N GLY A 187 8.21 12.12 3.18
CA GLY A 187 9.04 12.42 4.33
C GLY A 187 9.32 11.19 5.17
N ASN A 188 9.37 10.00 4.58
CA ASN A 188 9.66 8.78 5.30
C ASN A 188 10.32 7.72 4.42
N VAL A 189 10.96 6.76 5.07
CA VAL A 189 11.43 5.50 4.47
C VAL A 189 10.75 4.32 5.16
N PRO A 190 10.62 3.15 4.51
CA PRO A 190 10.11 1.96 5.20
C PRO A 190 11.10 1.44 6.23
N PRO A 191 10.66 0.63 7.22
CA PRO A 191 11.58 -0.02 8.15
C PRO A 191 12.52 -0.97 7.42
N ALA A 192 13.56 -1.38 8.14
CA ALA A 192 14.40 -2.47 7.69
C ALA A 192 13.56 -3.75 7.37
N PRO A 193 13.91 -4.52 6.32
CA PRO A 193 15.10 -4.37 5.48
C PRO A 193 14.93 -3.43 4.27
N LEU A 194 13.75 -2.84 4.08
CA LEU A 194 13.44 -2.05 2.89
C LEU A 194 13.97 -0.61 2.95
N ALA A 195 14.27 -0.08 4.14
CA ALA A 195 14.83 1.27 4.34
C ALA A 195 15.97 1.60 3.36
N ALA A 196 16.94 0.68 3.24
CA ALA A 196 18.11 0.84 2.38
C ALA A 196 17.80 0.80 0.88
N ARG A 197 16.57 0.48 0.51
CA ARG A 197 16.10 0.36 -0.87
C ARG A 197 15.19 1.48 -1.34
N ALA A 198 14.63 2.25 -0.42
CA ALA A 198 13.82 3.39 -0.79
C ALA A 198 14.67 4.49 -1.44
N ALA A 199 14.13 5.09 -2.49
CA ALA A 199 14.65 6.34 -3.03
C ALA A 199 14.34 7.47 -2.03
N VAL A 200 15.39 8.07 -1.48
CA VAL A 200 15.33 9.26 -0.61
C VAL A 200 15.43 10.57 -1.40
N GLY A 201 15.51 10.48 -2.73
CA GLY A 201 15.39 11.64 -3.60
C GLY A 201 15.32 11.28 -5.07
N GLY A 202 14.81 12.20 -5.88
CA GLY A 202 14.59 12.02 -7.33
C GLY A 202 15.80 11.49 -8.11
N PRO A 203 17.06 11.92 -7.87
CA PRO A 203 18.21 11.45 -8.63
C PRO A 203 18.58 9.97 -8.39
N GLN A 204 17.99 9.33 -7.38
CA GLN A 204 18.19 7.90 -7.11
C GLN A 204 17.24 7.01 -7.91
N ILE A 205 16.21 7.59 -8.54
CA ILE A 205 15.39 6.91 -9.54
C ILE A 205 16.12 6.98 -10.88
N ASP A 206 17.17 6.18 -11.01
CA ASP A 206 18.13 6.26 -12.12
C ASP A 206 17.91 5.23 -13.22
N LEU A 207 16.91 4.36 -13.08
CA LEU A 207 16.60 3.23 -13.97
C LEU A 207 17.75 2.25 -14.16
N ASN A 208 18.68 2.19 -13.21
CA ASN A 208 19.79 1.27 -13.21
C ASN A 208 19.66 0.28 -12.07
N PHE A 209 19.15 -0.90 -12.40
CA PHE A 209 18.94 -2.04 -11.51
C PHE A 209 20.17 -2.46 -10.67
N ASN A 210 21.38 -2.03 -11.08
CA ASN A 210 22.64 -2.36 -10.41
C ASN A 210 23.20 -1.22 -9.53
N SER A 211 22.51 -0.08 -9.39
CA SER A 211 22.87 0.96 -8.41
C SER A 211 22.00 0.90 -7.16
N PRO A 212 22.57 1.19 -5.98
CA PRO A 212 21.76 1.51 -4.82
C PRO A 212 20.93 2.79 -5.09
N PRO A 213 19.71 2.88 -4.53
CA PRO A 213 19.21 2.04 -3.44
C PRO A 213 18.63 0.68 -3.89
N PHE A 214 18.53 0.37 -5.18
CA PHE A 214 17.84 -0.84 -5.69
C PHE A 214 16.33 -0.83 -5.41
N TYR A 215 15.69 0.32 -5.65
CA TYR A 215 14.25 0.51 -5.45
C TYR A 215 13.39 -0.44 -6.30
N GLU A 216 13.97 -1.00 -7.36
CA GLU A 216 13.37 -2.03 -8.22
C GLU A 216 13.09 -3.34 -7.48
N ARG A 217 13.76 -3.58 -6.35
CA ARG A 217 13.73 -4.85 -5.60
C ARG A 217 12.89 -4.69 -4.34
N SER A 218 11.56 -4.68 -4.49
CA SER A 218 10.64 -4.43 -3.37
C SER A 218 10.35 -5.64 -2.49
N GLY A 219 10.68 -6.85 -2.93
CA GLY A 219 10.13 -8.06 -2.32
C GLY A 219 8.76 -8.44 -2.86
N ALA A 220 8.12 -7.57 -3.67
CA ALA A 220 6.75 -7.78 -4.07
C ALA A 220 6.61 -8.90 -5.10
N ASP A 221 5.86 -9.92 -4.76
CA ASP A 221 5.53 -11.02 -5.66
C ASP A 221 4.22 -10.80 -6.39
N TRP A 222 3.26 -10.19 -5.70
CA TRP A 222 1.94 -9.90 -6.20
C TRP A 222 1.57 -8.45 -5.95
N GLU A 223 0.63 -7.95 -6.74
CA GLU A 223 0.11 -6.60 -6.53
C GLU A 223 -1.35 -6.46 -6.94
N ILE A 224 -2.04 -5.57 -6.23
CA ILE A 224 -3.26 -4.94 -6.74
C ILE A 224 -2.85 -3.66 -7.48
N ALA A 225 -3.00 -3.64 -8.80
CA ALA A 225 -2.58 -2.55 -9.68
C ALA A 225 -3.77 -1.73 -10.20
N LEU A 226 -4.06 -0.61 -9.52
CA LEU A 226 -5.03 0.40 -9.96
C LEU A 226 -4.35 1.45 -10.85
N CYS A 227 -3.62 0.99 -11.87
CA CYS A 227 -2.73 1.82 -12.69
C CYS A 227 -3.45 2.66 -13.78
N GLY A 228 -4.72 2.38 -14.08
CA GLY A 228 -5.40 2.90 -15.28
C GLY A 228 -4.76 2.46 -16.61
N CYS A 229 -3.92 1.43 -16.56
CA CYS A 229 -3.16 0.90 -17.69
C CYS A 229 -3.88 -0.24 -18.44
N THR A 230 -4.95 -0.77 -17.84
CA THR A 230 -5.90 -1.69 -18.46
C THR A 230 -7.32 -1.13 -18.31
N ALA A 231 -8.20 -1.49 -19.24
CA ALA A 231 -9.58 -1.03 -19.19
C ALA A 231 -10.41 -1.92 -18.25
N LEU A 232 -11.13 -1.30 -17.30
CA LEU A 232 -12.09 -1.99 -16.46
C LEU A 232 -13.47 -2.09 -17.13
N THR A 233 -14.16 -3.20 -16.88
CA THR A 233 -15.53 -3.46 -17.32
C THR A 233 -16.44 -3.67 -16.11
N LYS A 234 -17.52 -2.86 -15.98
CA LYS A 234 -18.58 -3.11 -14.98
C LYS A 234 -19.36 -4.36 -15.37
N VAL A 235 -19.19 -5.44 -14.61
CA VAL A 235 -19.84 -6.74 -14.86
C VAL A 235 -21.08 -6.94 -14.00
N ALA A 236 -21.13 -6.29 -12.83
CA ALA A 236 -22.33 -6.28 -11.99
C ALA A 236 -22.43 -5.00 -11.15
N GLU A 237 -23.65 -4.69 -10.74
CA GLU A 237 -23.99 -3.61 -9.83
C GLU A 237 -25.02 -4.12 -8.81
N PRO A 238 -24.59 -4.87 -7.78
CA PRO A 238 -25.52 -5.45 -6.80
C PRO A 238 -26.38 -4.41 -6.05
N SER A 239 -25.89 -3.17 -5.94
CA SER A 239 -26.60 -2.03 -5.36
C SER A 239 -26.18 -0.78 -6.11
N GLY A 240 -27.13 -0.01 -6.63
CA GLY A 240 -26.88 1.23 -7.36
C GLY A 240 -28.07 1.61 -8.25
N ASP A 241 -27.91 2.67 -9.03
CA ASP A 241 -29.00 3.23 -9.85
C ASP A 241 -28.92 2.88 -11.35
N GLY A 242 -27.89 2.16 -11.76
CA GLY A 242 -27.68 1.67 -13.12
C GLY A 242 -27.02 2.67 -14.07
N ASP A 243 -26.49 3.80 -13.57
CA ASP A 243 -25.82 4.79 -14.39
C ASP A 243 -24.33 4.43 -14.70
N THR A 244 -23.52 5.41 -15.12
CA THR A 244 -22.10 5.21 -15.44
C THR A 244 -21.14 5.80 -14.41
N THR A 245 -21.64 6.30 -13.28
CA THR A 245 -20.88 7.01 -12.25
C THR A 245 -20.95 6.22 -10.95
N PHE A 246 -19.83 5.93 -10.30
CA PHE A 246 -19.88 5.26 -9.00
C PHE A 246 -20.23 6.28 -7.91
N GLU A 247 -21.35 6.06 -7.22
CA GLU A 247 -21.90 7.02 -6.27
C GLU A 247 -22.04 6.47 -4.85
N GLU A 248 -22.59 7.31 -3.95
CA GLU A 248 -22.80 6.96 -2.56
C GLU A 248 -23.80 5.80 -2.40
N GLY A 249 -23.42 4.76 -1.65
CA GLY A 249 -24.28 3.60 -1.35
C GLY A 249 -24.22 2.51 -2.42
N GLU A 250 -23.40 2.68 -3.46
CA GLU A 250 -23.29 1.74 -4.55
C GLU A 250 -22.28 0.61 -4.26
N THR A 251 -22.55 -0.54 -4.87
CA THR A 251 -21.63 -1.67 -4.97
C THR A 251 -21.48 -2.03 -6.43
N TRP A 252 -20.25 -1.97 -6.94
CA TRP A 252 -19.91 -2.34 -8.31
C TRP A 252 -18.91 -3.50 -8.30
N ILE A 253 -19.09 -4.43 -9.23
CA ILE A 253 -18.11 -5.47 -9.54
C ILE A 253 -17.50 -5.14 -10.91
N LEU A 254 -16.17 -5.00 -10.92
CA LEU A 254 -15.38 -4.63 -12.08
C LEU A 254 -14.46 -5.78 -12.46
N ASN A 255 -14.44 -6.13 -13.73
CA ASN A 255 -13.52 -7.11 -14.27
C ASN A 255 -12.34 -6.42 -14.97
N GLY A 256 -11.11 -6.89 -14.71
CA GLY A 256 -9.89 -6.37 -15.33
C GLY A 256 -8.63 -7.11 -14.91
N ARG A 257 -7.49 -6.73 -15.49
CA ARG A 257 -6.16 -7.21 -15.06
C ARG A 257 -5.64 -6.24 -14.00
N ILE A 258 -5.96 -6.57 -12.75
CA ILE A 258 -5.78 -5.69 -11.58
C ILE A 258 -5.17 -6.42 -10.39
N PHE A 259 -5.19 -7.75 -10.37
CA PHE A 259 -4.43 -8.54 -9.41
C PHE A 259 -3.51 -9.46 -10.19
N GLN A 260 -2.22 -9.20 -10.06
CA GLN A 260 -1.21 -9.78 -10.94
C GLN A 260 0.05 -10.10 -10.17
N ARG A 261 0.80 -11.09 -10.66
CA ARG A 261 2.19 -11.26 -10.27
C ARG A 261 3.00 -10.08 -10.79
N THR A 262 3.95 -9.59 -10.01
CA THR A 262 4.83 -8.50 -10.44
C THR A 262 5.57 -8.83 -11.74
N ALA A 263 5.71 -7.83 -12.61
CA ALA A 263 6.23 -8.03 -13.96
C ALA A 263 7.76 -8.25 -13.97
N GLY A 264 8.46 -8.03 -12.86
CA GLY A 264 9.87 -8.39 -12.69
C GLY A 264 10.16 -9.87 -12.92
N TYR A 265 9.15 -10.76 -12.81
CA TYR A 265 9.27 -12.19 -13.12
C TYR A 265 9.09 -12.56 -14.59
N ALA A 266 8.61 -11.63 -15.44
CA ALA A 266 8.09 -11.96 -16.76
C ALA A 266 9.09 -12.73 -17.64
N ASN A 267 10.37 -12.36 -17.64
CA ASN A 267 11.35 -12.99 -18.52
C ASN A 267 11.84 -14.36 -18.00
N GLY A 268 11.69 -14.66 -16.71
CA GLY A 268 12.04 -15.96 -16.12
C GLY A 268 10.84 -16.90 -15.94
N SER A 269 9.66 -16.46 -16.37
CA SER A 269 8.39 -17.16 -16.28
C SER A 269 8.09 -17.96 -17.56
N LEU A 270 7.37 -19.07 -17.40
CA LEU A 270 6.81 -19.87 -18.48
C LEU A 270 5.34 -19.55 -18.74
N ALA A 271 4.75 -18.61 -18.01
CA ALA A 271 3.34 -18.25 -18.14
C ALA A 271 2.97 -17.79 -19.56
N PHE A 272 1.81 -18.24 -20.03
CA PHE A 272 1.21 -17.87 -21.31
C PHE A 272 -0.28 -17.52 -21.13
N GLY A 273 -0.92 -16.84 -22.08
CA GLY A 273 -2.33 -16.42 -21.91
C GLY A 273 -2.55 -15.15 -21.08
N GLY A 274 -1.51 -14.65 -20.41
CA GLY A 274 -1.44 -13.29 -19.87
C GLY A 274 -1.52 -12.20 -20.95
N SER A 275 -1.48 -10.92 -20.55
CA SER A 275 -1.50 -9.81 -21.51
C SER A 275 -0.24 -9.74 -22.38
N ALA A 276 0.86 -10.33 -21.91
CA ALA A 276 2.10 -10.53 -22.64
C ALA A 276 2.78 -11.84 -22.23
N PRO A 277 3.73 -12.37 -23.03
CA PRO A 277 4.50 -13.55 -22.66
C PRO A 277 5.16 -13.40 -21.28
N GLY A 278 5.01 -14.40 -20.43
CA GLY A 278 5.60 -14.45 -19.09
C GLY A 278 4.84 -13.69 -18.01
N LEU A 279 3.88 -12.82 -18.37
CA LEU A 279 3.03 -12.14 -17.40
C LEU A 279 1.94 -13.07 -16.87
N TYR A 280 1.81 -13.10 -15.55
CA TYR A 280 0.72 -13.77 -14.85
C TYR A 280 -0.25 -12.72 -14.30
N ASP A 281 -1.16 -12.26 -15.16
CA ASP A 281 -2.03 -11.11 -14.90
C ASP A 281 -3.49 -11.39 -15.29
N PRO A 282 -4.13 -12.40 -14.68
CA PRO A 282 -5.46 -12.88 -15.08
C PRO A 282 -6.53 -11.78 -15.07
N LEU A 283 -7.63 -12.00 -15.80
CA LEU A 283 -8.84 -11.20 -15.65
C LEU A 283 -9.54 -11.62 -14.35
N VAL A 284 -9.66 -10.70 -13.41
CA VAL A 284 -10.25 -10.93 -12.10
C VAL A 284 -11.34 -9.92 -11.80
N ASP A 285 -12.26 -10.29 -10.92
CA ASP A 285 -13.30 -9.42 -10.41
C ASP A 285 -12.83 -8.69 -9.14
N LEU A 286 -13.12 -7.39 -9.08
CA LEU A 286 -12.85 -6.52 -7.94
C LEU A 286 -14.12 -5.76 -7.58
N ARG A 287 -14.45 -5.75 -6.29
CA ARG A 287 -15.61 -5.04 -5.77
C ARG A 287 -15.21 -3.67 -5.27
N PHE A 288 -15.89 -2.64 -5.76
CA PHE A 288 -15.96 -1.33 -5.12
C PHE A 288 -17.27 -1.23 -4.36
N TYR A 289 -17.22 -0.84 -3.10
CA TYR A 289 -18.40 -0.61 -2.27
C TYR A 289 -18.25 0.69 -1.51
N HIS A 290 -19.21 1.60 -1.65
CA HIS A 290 -19.23 2.82 -0.88
C HIS A 290 -20.23 2.74 0.26
N TYR A 291 -19.74 2.99 1.48
CA TYR A 291 -20.53 2.95 2.70
C TYR A 291 -20.55 4.33 3.37
N ASN A 292 -21.73 4.96 3.36
CA ASN A 292 -21.98 6.18 4.14
C ASN A 292 -23.37 6.13 4.78
N PRO A 293 -23.51 5.53 5.97
CA PRO A 293 -24.76 5.61 6.71
C PRO A 293 -24.94 7.04 7.24
N ALA A 294 -25.83 7.80 6.59
CA ALA A 294 -26.36 9.09 7.06
C ALA A 294 -25.30 10.20 7.34
N GLY A 295 -24.30 10.37 6.47
CA GLY A 295 -23.35 11.50 6.53
C GLY A 295 -22.48 11.51 7.78
N THR A 296 -22.02 10.32 8.20
CA THR A 296 -21.26 10.13 9.46
C THR A 296 -19.75 10.06 9.20
N ALA A 297 -18.93 10.09 10.27
CA ALA A 297 -17.46 9.90 10.25
C ALA A 297 -17.00 8.54 9.66
N ASN A 298 -17.94 7.68 9.29
CA ASN A 298 -17.71 6.37 8.69
C ASN A 298 -17.85 6.37 7.16
N ASP A 299 -17.93 7.55 6.53
CA ASP A 299 -17.87 7.72 5.08
C ASP A 299 -16.60 7.07 4.52
N ARG A 300 -16.75 5.99 3.74
CA ARG A 300 -15.63 5.17 3.27
C ARG A 300 -15.94 4.40 1.99
N THR A 301 -14.88 4.18 1.21
CA THR A 301 -14.89 3.26 0.06
C THR A 301 -14.09 2.02 0.40
N ILE A 302 -14.69 0.86 0.19
CA ILE A 302 -14.09 -0.45 0.42
C ILE A 302 -13.83 -1.10 -0.94
N VAL A 303 -12.57 -1.42 -1.20
CA VAL A 303 -12.14 -2.14 -2.39
C VAL A 303 -11.77 -3.56 -1.96
N THR A 304 -12.52 -4.55 -2.44
CA THR A 304 -12.33 -5.96 -2.06
C THR A 304 -11.97 -6.80 -3.28
N ILE A 305 -10.92 -7.61 -3.14
CA ILE A 305 -10.68 -8.77 -4.01
C ILE A 305 -10.83 -10.06 -3.22
N VAL A 306 -11.40 -11.07 -3.85
CA VAL A 306 -11.36 -12.46 -3.40
C VAL A 306 -10.76 -13.27 -4.53
N TYR A 307 -9.65 -13.96 -4.26
CA TYR A 307 -8.87 -14.63 -5.30
C TYR A 307 -8.48 -16.05 -4.88
N PRO A 308 -8.46 -17.04 -5.80
CA PRO A 308 -8.02 -18.38 -5.48
C PRO A 308 -6.56 -18.44 -5.05
N LEU A 309 -6.29 -19.04 -3.89
CA LEU A 309 -4.95 -19.43 -3.49
C LEU A 309 -4.55 -20.74 -4.14
N THR A 310 -5.48 -21.69 -4.22
CA THR A 310 -5.26 -23.05 -4.73
C THR A 310 -5.98 -23.29 -6.05
N MET A 311 -5.55 -24.31 -6.80
CA MET A 311 -6.26 -24.77 -8.00
C MET A 311 -7.65 -25.32 -7.68
N ALA A 312 -7.85 -25.85 -6.45
CA ALA A 312 -9.17 -26.26 -5.97
C ALA A 312 -10.11 -25.06 -5.79
N GLY A 313 -9.61 -23.95 -5.23
CA GLY A 313 -10.32 -22.67 -5.19
C GLY A 313 -10.66 -22.15 -6.59
N ALA A 314 -9.74 -22.23 -7.54
CA ALA A 314 -9.98 -21.80 -8.92
C ALA A 314 -11.08 -22.63 -9.59
N ALA A 315 -11.07 -23.96 -9.37
CA ALA A 315 -12.10 -24.85 -9.86
C ALA A 315 -13.49 -24.58 -9.25
N ALA A 316 -13.52 -24.32 -7.93
CA ALA A 316 -14.74 -23.94 -7.23
C ALA A 316 -15.31 -22.61 -7.76
N LEU A 317 -14.44 -21.61 -7.98
CA LEU A 317 -14.83 -20.31 -8.55
C LEU A 317 -15.37 -20.43 -9.97
N ALA A 318 -14.71 -21.22 -10.81
CA ALA A 318 -15.13 -21.45 -12.20
C ALA A 318 -16.37 -22.35 -12.31
N ASN A 319 -16.79 -23.00 -11.21
CA ASN A 319 -17.78 -24.08 -11.19
C ASN A 319 -17.47 -25.16 -12.24
N GLN A 320 -16.20 -25.58 -12.28
CA GLN A 320 -15.66 -26.53 -13.25
C GLN A 320 -14.82 -27.60 -12.55
N PRO A 321 -14.59 -28.76 -13.19
CA PRO A 321 -13.65 -29.76 -12.67
C PRO A 321 -12.25 -29.19 -12.50
N LEU A 322 -11.53 -29.66 -11.49
CA LEU A 322 -10.13 -29.28 -11.23
C LEU A 322 -9.26 -29.43 -12.49
N GLN A 323 -8.51 -28.38 -12.82
CA GLN A 323 -7.54 -28.34 -13.89
C GLN A 323 -6.12 -28.34 -13.30
N PRO A 324 -5.12 -28.86 -14.03
CA PRO A 324 -3.73 -28.80 -13.57
C PRO A 324 -3.18 -27.37 -13.63
N ALA A 325 -2.27 -27.04 -12.72
CA ALA A 325 -1.44 -25.84 -12.85
C ALA A 325 -0.56 -25.99 -14.11
N ASN A 326 -0.88 -25.22 -15.15
CA ASN A 326 -0.30 -25.30 -16.48
C ASN A 326 0.38 -23.98 -16.91
N ALA A 327 0.38 -22.98 -16.03
CA ALA A 327 0.88 -21.62 -16.22
C ALA A 327 0.06 -20.79 -17.24
N ASP A 328 -1.24 -21.08 -17.39
CA ASP A 328 -2.17 -20.32 -18.22
C ASP A 328 -3.15 -19.49 -17.35
N PRO A 329 -2.79 -18.25 -16.95
CA PRO A 329 -3.71 -17.34 -16.26
C PRO A 329 -5.03 -17.04 -17.01
N SER A 330 -5.23 -17.49 -18.25
CA SER A 330 -6.51 -17.31 -18.97
C SER A 330 -7.55 -18.41 -18.68
N ASP A 331 -7.18 -19.49 -17.99
CA ASP A 331 -8.09 -20.53 -17.53
C ASP A 331 -8.26 -20.54 -15.98
N HIS A 332 -8.16 -21.69 -15.33
CA HIS A 332 -8.15 -21.78 -13.87
C HIS A 332 -6.87 -21.16 -13.34
N ASN A 333 -6.97 -19.95 -12.80
CA ASN A 333 -5.82 -19.24 -12.28
C ASN A 333 -5.88 -19.15 -10.75
N ALA A 334 -4.74 -19.37 -10.11
CA ALA A 334 -4.56 -19.26 -8.67
C ALA A 334 -3.15 -18.74 -8.30
N ILE A 335 -2.92 -18.37 -7.04
CA ILE A 335 -1.56 -18.03 -6.58
C ILE A 335 -0.63 -19.25 -6.66
N GLU A 336 -1.12 -20.43 -6.27
CA GLU A 336 -0.40 -21.71 -6.35
C GLU A 336 0.21 -21.97 -7.73
N GLU A 337 -0.57 -21.77 -8.81
CA GLU A 337 -0.08 -21.97 -10.17
C GLU A 337 1.03 -20.99 -10.55
N SER A 338 0.85 -19.72 -10.21
CA SER A 338 1.86 -18.67 -10.43
C SER A 338 3.16 -18.97 -9.70
N LEU A 339 3.08 -19.53 -8.48
CA LEU A 339 4.22 -19.95 -7.70
C LEU A 339 4.93 -21.15 -8.31
N ILE A 340 4.18 -22.17 -8.74
CA ILE A 340 4.72 -23.33 -9.46
C ILE A 340 5.51 -22.89 -10.70
N ASP A 341 4.99 -21.91 -11.44
CA ASP A 341 5.64 -21.33 -12.61
C ASP A 341 6.98 -20.64 -12.27
N ILE A 342 7.01 -19.72 -11.29
CA ILE A 342 8.27 -19.03 -10.95
C ILE A 342 9.31 -19.96 -10.32
N ILE A 343 8.89 -20.96 -9.55
CA ILE A 343 9.77 -21.99 -8.97
C ILE A 343 10.39 -22.82 -10.10
N ALA A 344 9.57 -23.29 -11.05
CA ALA A 344 10.06 -24.03 -12.21
C ALA A 344 11.04 -23.20 -13.06
N GLY A 345 10.76 -21.91 -13.25
CA GLY A 345 11.65 -20.97 -13.91
C GLY A 345 12.99 -20.83 -13.18
N ALA A 346 12.98 -20.74 -11.85
CA ALA A 346 14.18 -20.64 -11.03
C ALA A 346 15.01 -21.94 -11.03
N ASP A 347 14.35 -23.10 -11.01
CA ASP A 347 14.98 -24.43 -11.01
C ASP A 347 15.57 -24.81 -12.37
N SER A 348 15.12 -24.16 -13.46
CA SER A 348 15.64 -24.42 -14.81
C SER A 348 17.15 -24.13 -14.94
N GLY A 349 17.69 -23.28 -14.08
CA GLY A 349 19.07 -22.78 -14.17
C GLY A 349 19.31 -21.87 -15.37
N GLN A 350 18.24 -21.36 -16.01
CA GLN A 350 18.31 -20.52 -17.21
C GLN A 350 18.10 -19.02 -16.93
N LEU A 351 18.02 -18.60 -15.67
CA LEU A 351 17.89 -17.20 -15.29
C LEU A 351 19.20 -16.42 -15.53
N PHE A 352 19.08 -15.16 -15.96
CA PHE A 352 20.19 -14.23 -16.15
C PHE A 352 19.78 -12.79 -15.88
N GLY A 353 20.76 -11.91 -15.66
CA GLY A 353 20.54 -10.48 -15.47
C GLY A 353 19.67 -10.19 -14.25
N GLU A 354 18.70 -9.29 -14.44
CA GLU A 354 17.78 -8.81 -13.41
C GLU A 354 16.90 -9.94 -12.86
N ASN A 355 16.39 -10.83 -13.72
CA ASN A 355 15.54 -11.97 -13.31
C ASN A 355 16.28 -12.98 -12.44
N LEU A 356 17.60 -13.16 -12.64
CA LEU A 356 18.39 -14.01 -11.73
C LEU A 356 18.36 -13.45 -10.31
N ILE A 357 18.37 -12.13 -10.16
CA ILE A 357 18.32 -11.50 -8.84
C ILE A 357 16.91 -11.60 -8.27
N LEU A 358 15.89 -11.28 -9.06
CA LEU A 358 14.50 -11.23 -8.60
C LEU A 358 13.86 -12.62 -8.36
N GLN A 359 14.32 -13.68 -9.04
CA GLN A 359 13.61 -14.97 -9.05
C GLN A 359 14.39 -16.13 -8.46
N GLN A 360 15.73 -16.06 -8.38
CA GLN A 360 16.52 -17.22 -7.94
C GLN A 360 16.24 -17.67 -6.51
N GLY A 361 15.71 -16.80 -5.64
CA GLY A 361 15.30 -17.15 -4.28
C GLY A 361 14.16 -18.19 -4.21
N TRP A 362 13.41 -18.35 -5.30
CA TRP A 362 12.33 -19.34 -5.43
C TRP A 362 12.81 -20.76 -5.76
N ALA A 363 14.08 -20.95 -6.14
CA ALA A 363 14.57 -22.27 -6.52
C ALA A 363 14.47 -23.28 -5.36
N GLY A 364 13.86 -24.43 -5.64
CA GLY A 364 13.62 -25.51 -4.69
C GLY A 364 12.64 -25.18 -3.56
N GLN A 365 11.93 -24.05 -3.62
CA GLN A 365 10.87 -23.73 -2.65
C GLN A 365 9.64 -24.62 -2.87
N ASP A 366 8.86 -24.81 -1.81
CA ASP A 366 7.53 -25.41 -1.88
C ASP A 366 6.50 -24.29 -2.16
N PRO A 367 5.60 -24.40 -3.15
CA PRO A 367 4.61 -23.37 -3.43
C PRO A 367 3.77 -22.97 -2.20
N SER A 368 3.56 -23.88 -1.25
CA SER A 368 2.77 -23.61 -0.04
C SER A 368 3.34 -22.49 0.84
N VAL A 369 4.63 -22.14 0.72
CA VAL A 369 5.23 -21.04 1.49
C VAL A 369 4.57 -19.70 1.20
N GLY A 370 4.05 -19.50 -0.01
CA GLY A 370 3.36 -18.27 -0.42
C GLY A 370 1.84 -18.34 -0.27
N LEU A 371 1.27 -19.43 0.25
CA LEU A 371 -0.18 -19.65 0.32
C LEU A 371 -0.77 -19.39 1.71
N ASP A 372 0.00 -18.84 2.65
CA ASP A 372 -0.50 -18.38 3.95
C ASP A 372 -0.60 -16.84 3.98
N PRO A 373 -1.80 -16.26 3.78
CA PRO A 373 -1.97 -14.81 3.78
C PRO A 373 -1.67 -14.15 5.13
N ALA A 374 -1.62 -14.91 6.23
CA ALA A 374 -1.23 -14.37 7.53
C ALA A 374 0.27 -14.01 7.60
N ASN A 375 1.07 -14.55 6.68
CA ASN A 375 2.50 -14.30 6.57
C ASN A 375 2.85 -13.41 5.36
N TRP A 376 1.93 -12.59 4.87
CA TRP A 376 2.25 -11.67 3.78
C TRP A 376 2.63 -10.30 4.34
N ARG A 377 3.69 -9.69 3.80
CA ARG A 377 3.98 -8.27 4.02
C ARG A 377 3.35 -7.46 2.89
N ALA A 378 2.76 -6.33 3.24
CA ALA A 378 2.22 -5.40 2.26
C ALA A 378 2.86 -4.02 2.36
N THR A 379 3.01 -3.34 1.22
CA THR A 379 3.30 -1.90 1.13
C THR A 379 2.27 -1.25 0.22
N ALA A 380 1.85 -0.04 0.56
CA ALA A 380 0.78 0.66 -0.15
C ALA A 380 1.26 2.03 -0.64
N LEU A 381 0.90 2.37 -1.89
CA LEU A 381 1.07 3.69 -2.49
C LEU A 381 -0.18 4.02 -3.27
N PHE A 382 -0.95 5.01 -2.81
CA PHE A 382 -2.18 5.43 -3.46
C PHE A 382 -2.17 6.92 -3.79
N GLY A 383 -2.99 7.27 -4.77
CA GLY A 383 -3.02 8.60 -5.32
C GLY A 383 -4.13 8.80 -6.33
N THR A 384 -4.08 9.96 -6.97
CA THR A 384 -4.98 10.31 -8.07
C THR A 384 -4.19 10.58 -9.35
N SER A 385 -4.87 10.95 -10.41
CA SER A 385 -4.24 11.29 -11.70
C SER A 385 -4.50 12.74 -12.11
N TYR A 386 -3.72 13.22 -13.06
CA TYR A 386 -3.93 14.54 -13.66
C TYR A 386 -5.19 14.57 -14.54
N PRO A 387 -5.86 15.74 -14.66
CA PRO A 387 -7.08 15.87 -15.47
C PRO A 387 -6.80 15.95 -16.97
N ASP A 388 -5.54 16.11 -17.35
CA ASP A 388 -5.06 16.25 -18.72
C ASP A 388 -3.88 15.31 -18.98
N THR A 389 -3.68 14.93 -20.23
CA THR A 389 -2.59 14.04 -20.63
C THR A 389 -1.23 14.68 -20.36
N ARG A 390 -0.40 14.01 -19.55
CA ARG A 390 0.94 14.46 -19.15
C ARG A 390 1.95 13.31 -19.24
N PRO A 391 3.26 13.61 -19.29
CA PRO A 391 4.29 12.58 -19.17
C PRO A 391 4.40 12.00 -17.75
N PHE A 392 3.65 12.54 -16.79
CA PHE A 392 3.52 12.09 -15.41
C PHE A 392 2.09 11.64 -15.19
N PHE A 393 1.89 10.43 -14.67
CA PHE A 393 0.57 9.80 -14.61
C PHE A 393 -0.16 10.07 -13.31
N PHE A 394 0.58 10.12 -12.19
CA PHE A 394 0.00 10.12 -10.85
C PHE A 394 0.45 11.31 -10.03
N ALA A 395 -0.44 11.80 -9.18
CA ALA A 395 -0.08 12.55 -7.99
C ALA A 395 -0.40 11.67 -6.80
N TRP A 396 0.63 11.28 -6.06
CA TRP A 396 0.47 10.42 -4.90
C TRP A 396 -0.18 11.20 -3.77
N THR A 397 -0.97 10.53 -2.96
CA THR A 397 -1.65 11.15 -1.82
C THR A 397 -1.35 10.45 -0.53
N ASP A 398 -0.98 9.18 -0.59
CA ASP A 398 -0.88 8.38 0.60
C ASP A 398 0.04 7.16 0.45
N VAL A 399 0.66 6.76 1.57
CA VAL A 399 1.56 5.61 1.69
C VAL A 399 1.37 4.92 3.04
N ALA A 400 1.38 3.58 3.03
CA ALA A 400 1.28 2.80 4.26
C ALA A 400 2.26 1.61 4.26
N PHE A 401 2.69 1.08 5.41
CA PHE A 401 2.33 1.41 6.79
C PHE A 401 3.56 1.95 7.51
N GLN A 402 3.67 3.27 7.67
CA GLN A 402 4.92 3.90 8.10
C GLN A 402 4.72 4.95 9.18
N THR A 403 5.78 5.19 9.94
CA THR A 403 5.86 6.35 10.82
C THR A 403 6.20 7.57 9.96
N TRP A 404 5.29 8.56 9.93
CA TRP A 404 5.57 9.83 9.25
C TRP A 404 6.81 10.50 9.87
N ALA A 405 7.69 11.04 9.02
CA ALA A 405 8.93 11.71 9.41
C ALA A 405 10.04 10.81 9.99
N ASP A 406 9.91 9.49 9.85
CA ASP A 406 11.04 8.56 10.00
C ASP A 406 11.91 8.59 8.73
N LEU A 407 13.02 9.33 8.79
CA LEU A 407 13.93 9.55 7.67
C LEU A 407 15.03 8.48 7.59
N ASN A 408 15.11 7.60 8.58
CA ASN A 408 16.24 6.68 8.76
C ASN A 408 15.83 5.19 8.83
N GLY A 409 14.54 4.91 8.96
CA GLY A 409 13.94 3.57 8.98
C GLY A 409 14.03 2.87 10.33
N ASP A 410 14.17 3.62 11.43
CA ASP A 410 14.18 3.10 12.80
C ASP A 410 12.79 3.07 13.46
N GLU A 411 11.74 3.36 12.70
CA GLU A 411 10.33 3.36 13.08
C GLU A 411 9.96 4.51 14.05
N GLU A 412 10.87 5.46 14.28
CA GLU A 412 10.67 6.60 15.16
C GLU A 412 10.88 7.93 14.42
N ALA A 413 10.04 8.94 14.70
CA ALA A 413 10.28 10.32 14.27
C ALA A 413 10.94 11.09 15.42
N ASN A 414 12.26 11.17 15.43
CA ASN A 414 13.02 11.60 16.61
C ASN A 414 14.12 12.64 16.26
N PRO A 415 14.94 13.10 17.23
CA PRO A 415 16.00 14.07 16.96
C PRO A 415 17.08 13.59 15.96
N ALA A 416 17.22 12.27 15.72
CA ALA A 416 18.12 11.74 14.70
C ALA A 416 17.62 12.11 13.30
N ASP A 417 16.31 12.04 13.04
CA ASP A 417 15.71 12.48 11.78
C ASP A 417 15.85 13.98 11.56
N ARG A 418 15.61 14.78 12.62
CA ARG A 418 15.88 16.22 12.57
C ARG A 418 17.34 16.51 12.21
N THR A 419 18.28 15.69 12.68
CA THR A 419 19.70 15.82 12.34
C THR A 419 19.95 15.50 10.86
N LEU A 420 19.18 14.60 10.24
CA LEU A 420 19.25 14.34 8.79
C LEU A 420 18.83 15.56 7.97
N ILE A 421 17.78 16.28 8.40
CA ILE A 421 17.37 17.56 7.79
C ILE A 421 18.50 18.60 7.91
N ASP A 422 19.06 18.79 9.11
CA ASP A 422 20.16 19.73 9.35
C ASP A 422 21.39 19.39 8.48
N ASN A 423 21.74 18.11 8.33
CA ASN A 423 22.84 17.65 7.49
C ASN A 423 22.55 17.91 6.00
N ARG A 424 21.32 17.67 5.54
CA ARG A 424 20.91 17.90 4.15
C ARG A 424 21.02 19.36 3.76
N ILE A 425 20.56 20.28 4.62
CA ILE A 425 20.70 21.73 4.42
C ILE A 425 22.18 22.08 4.34
N ALA A 426 22.99 21.64 5.30
CA ALA A 426 24.43 21.91 5.31
C ALA A 426 25.18 21.38 4.08
N ASP A 427 24.73 20.26 3.51
CA ASP A 427 25.34 19.62 2.35
C ASP A 427 24.95 20.27 1.00
N LEU A 428 23.74 20.83 0.89
CA LEU A 428 23.19 21.28 -0.39
C LEU A 428 23.03 22.80 -0.53
N ASP A 429 22.84 23.55 0.55
CA ASP A 429 22.61 25.00 0.57
C ASP A 429 23.74 25.75 -0.16
N GLY A 430 23.40 26.49 -1.21
CA GLY A 430 24.35 27.20 -2.08
C GLY A 430 25.15 26.33 -3.07
N THR A 431 24.83 25.04 -3.20
CA THR A 431 25.43 24.15 -4.20
C THR A 431 24.63 24.14 -5.51
N GLY A 432 25.11 23.44 -6.55
CA GLY A 432 24.34 23.28 -7.79
C GLY A 432 23.12 22.35 -7.68
N ARG A 433 22.85 21.80 -6.49
CA ARG A 433 21.65 21.01 -6.17
C ARG A 433 20.59 21.79 -5.39
N ASP A 434 20.91 23.02 -5.05
CA ASP A 434 20.00 24.04 -4.58
C ASP A 434 19.67 24.95 -5.78
N ASP A 435 18.39 25.06 -6.15
CA ASP A 435 17.94 25.65 -7.42
C ASP A 435 18.29 27.14 -7.54
N ASP A 436 18.30 27.86 -6.41
CA ASP A 436 18.66 29.28 -6.39
C ASP A 436 20.16 29.51 -6.17
N GLY A 437 20.88 28.52 -5.63
CA GLY A 437 22.33 28.53 -5.42
C GLY A 437 22.80 29.58 -4.41
N THR A 438 21.92 30.04 -3.53
CA THR A 438 22.17 31.00 -2.46
C THR A 438 22.51 30.23 -1.19
N VAL A 439 23.39 30.79 -0.35
CA VAL A 439 23.61 30.25 1.01
C VAL A 439 22.72 31.03 1.96
N ASP A 440 21.54 30.50 2.27
CA ASP A 440 20.57 31.16 3.16
C ASP A 440 19.88 30.23 4.18
N GLY A 441 20.32 28.97 4.25
CA GLY A 441 19.77 27.95 5.13
C GLY A 441 18.50 27.29 4.61
N ILE A 442 18.17 27.48 3.33
CA ILE A 442 17.05 26.87 2.63
C ILE A 442 17.62 26.12 1.42
N VAL A 443 17.16 24.89 1.18
CA VAL A 443 17.46 24.18 -0.07
C VAL A 443 16.23 24.24 -0.95
N THR A 444 16.29 25.02 -2.03
CA THR A 444 15.22 25.03 -3.04
C THR A 444 15.38 23.82 -3.95
N ILE A 445 14.40 22.90 -3.99
CA ILE A 445 14.52 21.66 -4.76
C ILE A 445 14.41 21.95 -6.28
N PRO A 446 15.46 21.71 -7.09
CA PRO A 446 15.41 21.96 -8.51
C PRO A 446 14.46 20.97 -9.19
N ASN A 447 13.58 21.49 -10.05
CA ASN A 447 12.58 20.69 -10.75
C ASN A 447 11.72 19.85 -9.78
N PHE A 448 11.21 20.49 -8.72
CA PHE A 448 10.31 19.88 -7.76
C PHE A 448 9.09 19.23 -8.42
N GLY A 449 8.69 18.06 -7.92
CA GLY A 449 7.75 17.15 -8.55
C GLY A 449 8.52 15.93 -9.08
N PRO A 450 9.17 15.98 -10.25
CA PRO A 450 10.03 14.87 -10.67
C PRO A 450 11.19 14.66 -9.70
N ASN A 451 11.74 15.77 -9.19
CA ASN A 451 12.71 15.74 -8.11
C ASN A 451 12.03 15.93 -6.75
N PHE A 452 12.62 15.35 -5.72
CA PHE A 452 12.21 15.44 -4.33
C PHE A 452 13.41 15.05 -3.45
N TYR A 453 13.29 15.31 -2.16
CA TYR A 453 14.17 14.79 -1.12
C TYR A 453 13.31 14.36 0.07
N VAL A 454 13.70 13.29 0.75
CA VAL A 454 12.97 12.78 1.92
C VAL A 454 12.93 13.78 3.07
N GLU A 455 13.89 14.70 3.12
CA GLU A 455 13.93 15.73 4.16
C GLU A 455 12.91 16.87 3.96
N ASP A 456 12.28 16.99 2.77
CA ASP A 456 11.14 17.87 2.52
C ASP A 456 9.85 17.16 2.98
N ILE A 457 9.67 17.07 4.30
CA ILE A 457 8.60 16.27 4.92
C ILE A 457 7.23 16.93 4.75
N ASN A 458 7.19 18.26 4.58
CA ASN A 458 5.95 18.97 4.33
C ASN A 458 5.60 19.01 2.83
N GLY A 459 6.57 18.75 1.94
CA GLY A 459 6.45 18.65 0.48
C GLY A 459 6.07 19.95 -0.21
N ASP A 460 6.58 21.07 0.28
CA ASP A 460 6.43 22.38 -0.36
C ASP A 460 7.54 22.68 -1.37
N GLY A 461 8.52 21.78 -1.50
CA GLY A 461 9.64 21.89 -2.42
C GLY A 461 10.84 22.64 -1.84
N LEU A 462 10.83 22.92 -0.54
CA LEU A 462 11.93 23.49 0.22
C LEU A 462 12.37 22.50 1.31
N ILE A 463 13.65 22.52 1.66
CA ILE A 463 14.16 21.86 2.87
C ILE A 463 14.63 22.97 3.79
N ASP A 464 13.88 23.25 4.85
CA ASP A 464 14.13 24.44 5.68
C ASP A 464 13.78 24.26 7.17
N GLY A 465 13.69 25.40 7.87
CA GLY A 465 13.34 25.43 9.29
C GLY A 465 11.92 24.93 9.60
N THR A 466 11.02 24.88 8.62
CA THR A 466 9.66 24.35 8.75
C THR A 466 9.69 22.84 8.88
N ASP A 467 10.47 22.15 8.04
CA ASP A 467 10.67 20.70 8.13
C ASP A 467 11.36 20.34 9.44
N ARG A 468 12.42 21.07 9.77
CA ARG A 468 13.19 20.88 11.00
C ARG A 468 12.32 20.99 12.27
N ASN A 469 11.39 21.94 12.29
CA ASN A 469 10.52 22.22 13.44
C ASN A 469 9.11 21.63 13.27
N HIS A 470 8.94 20.64 12.39
CA HIS A 470 7.65 20.02 12.17
C HIS A 470 7.10 19.41 13.47
N PRO A 471 5.79 19.54 13.76
CA PRO A 471 5.20 19.09 15.03
C PRO A 471 5.42 17.61 15.35
N VAL A 472 5.63 16.76 14.33
CA VAL A 472 5.91 15.32 14.51
C VAL A 472 7.18 15.05 15.34
N PHE A 473 8.19 15.94 15.26
CA PHE A 473 9.43 15.84 16.04
C PHE A 473 9.32 16.50 17.41
N ILE A 474 8.17 17.12 17.70
CA ILE A 474 7.89 17.74 18.98
C ILE A 474 7.00 16.73 19.71
N PRO A 475 7.56 15.90 20.60
CA PRO A 475 6.72 15.00 21.38
C PRO A 475 5.64 15.81 22.10
N PRO A 476 4.46 15.21 22.34
CA PRO A 476 3.40 15.87 23.06
C PRO A 476 3.96 16.48 24.36
N PRO A 477 3.54 17.69 24.75
CA PRO A 477 3.96 18.28 26.02
C PRO A 477 3.77 17.26 27.13
N ASN A 478 4.83 16.97 27.88
CA ASN A 478 4.70 16.01 28.95
C ASN A 478 3.80 16.63 30.02
N PRO A 479 2.66 16.01 30.39
CA PRO A 479 1.78 16.60 31.39
C PRO A 479 2.50 16.88 32.71
N GLY A 480 3.49 16.05 33.07
CA GLY A 480 4.31 16.19 34.26
C GLY A 480 5.41 17.26 34.19
N ASP A 481 5.71 17.82 33.01
CA ASP A 481 6.64 18.94 32.87
C ASP A 481 5.82 20.24 32.96
N VAL A 482 5.77 20.77 34.18
CA VAL A 482 4.90 21.87 34.58
C VAL A 482 5.48 23.21 34.15
N ASN A 483 6.81 23.32 34.04
CA ASN A 483 7.47 24.56 33.63
C ASN A 483 7.81 24.62 32.12
N ASN A 484 7.54 23.53 31.40
CA ASN A 484 7.81 23.34 29.97
C ASN A 484 9.30 23.54 29.62
N ASP A 485 10.22 23.09 30.47
CA ASP A 485 11.67 23.18 30.24
C ASP A 485 12.28 21.95 29.56
N GLY A 486 11.46 20.94 29.27
CA GLY A 486 11.84 19.72 28.57
C GLY A 486 12.31 18.60 29.50
N ILE A 487 12.24 18.75 30.83
CA ILE A 487 12.55 17.67 31.77
C ILE A 487 11.60 17.65 32.95
N VAL A 488 11.03 16.48 33.27
CA VAL A 488 10.21 16.30 34.48
C VAL A 488 11.13 16.06 35.67
N ASP A 489 11.33 17.08 36.50
CA ASP A 489 12.20 17.01 37.66
C ASP A 489 11.64 17.66 38.94
N PHE A 490 12.53 17.98 39.88
CA PHE A 490 12.15 18.61 41.14
C PHE A 490 11.56 20.01 40.96
N THR A 491 11.84 20.68 39.86
CA THR A 491 11.31 22.00 39.53
C THR A 491 9.80 21.92 39.31
N ASP A 492 9.34 20.92 38.56
CA ASP A 492 7.92 20.64 38.32
C ASP A 492 7.18 20.25 39.59
N LEU A 493 7.77 19.31 40.35
CA LEU A 493 7.22 18.92 41.64
C LEU A 493 7.10 20.11 42.59
N ASN A 494 8.08 21.02 42.58
CA ASN A 494 8.02 22.21 43.42
C ASN A 494 6.88 23.15 43.01
N ILE A 495 6.49 23.21 41.74
CA ILE A 495 5.32 23.98 41.30
C ILE A 495 4.04 23.37 41.87
N ILE A 496 3.84 22.05 41.71
CA ILE A 496 2.70 21.33 42.30
C ILE A 496 2.61 21.57 43.81
N LEU A 497 3.73 21.41 44.52
CA LEU A 497 3.76 21.57 45.97
C LEU A 497 3.56 23.02 46.43
N SER A 498 4.01 24.00 45.64
CA SER A 498 3.86 25.43 45.97
C SER A 498 2.43 25.91 45.80
N ASN A 499 1.70 25.33 44.85
CA ASN A 499 0.31 25.68 44.56
C ASN A 499 -0.71 24.67 45.12
N TRP A 500 -0.26 23.73 45.96
CA TRP A 500 -1.09 22.67 46.50
C TRP A 500 -2.41 23.15 47.13
N GLY A 501 -3.53 22.58 46.67
CA GLY A 501 -4.87 22.93 47.13
C GLY A 501 -5.38 24.29 46.66
N SER A 502 -4.66 24.96 45.75
CA SER A 502 -5.18 26.12 45.04
C SER A 502 -6.33 25.69 44.15
N ALA A 503 -7.39 26.48 44.14
CA ALA A 503 -8.60 26.16 43.41
C ALA A 503 -9.22 27.42 42.82
N GLY A 504 -9.71 27.34 41.58
CA GLY A 504 -10.41 28.44 40.91
C GLY A 504 -10.27 28.39 39.40
N THR A 505 -11.11 29.16 38.71
CA THR A 505 -11.13 29.22 37.24
C THR A 505 -9.93 29.93 36.62
N SER A 506 -8.95 30.34 37.42
CA SER A 506 -7.71 30.98 36.98
C SER A 506 -6.48 30.13 37.24
N ILE A 507 -6.63 28.93 37.82
CA ILE A 507 -5.55 27.97 37.95
C ILE A 507 -5.34 27.33 36.58
N THR A 508 -4.08 27.23 36.18
CA THR A 508 -3.66 26.74 34.87
C THR A 508 -2.61 25.63 35.02
N HIS A 509 -2.21 25.03 33.91
CA HIS A 509 -1.12 24.06 33.86
C HIS A 509 0.18 24.62 34.49
N ASP A 510 0.56 25.87 34.20
CA ASP A 510 1.71 26.56 34.80
C ASP A 510 1.59 26.73 36.33
N ASP A 511 0.38 26.66 36.89
CA ASP A 511 0.12 26.67 38.33
C ASP A 511 0.10 25.26 38.93
N GLY A 512 0.15 24.21 38.11
CA GLY A 512 0.15 22.81 38.54
C GLY A 512 -1.19 22.08 38.43
N ASP A 513 -2.18 22.62 37.72
CA ASP A 513 -3.44 21.93 37.38
C ASP A 513 -3.30 21.25 36.01
N LEU A 514 -2.90 19.99 36.04
CA LEU A 514 -2.48 19.20 34.89
C LEU A 514 -3.64 18.43 34.25
N ASP A 515 -4.69 18.13 35.03
CA ASP A 515 -5.93 17.52 34.52
C ASP A 515 -7.00 18.56 34.10
N GLY A 516 -6.76 19.84 34.40
CA GLY A 516 -7.61 20.97 34.01
C GLY A 516 -8.92 21.05 34.79
N ASN A 517 -9.01 20.43 35.97
CA ASN A 517 -10.21 20.42 36.79
C ASN A 517 -10.40 21.72 37.61
N GLY A 518 -9.40 22.61 37.61
CA GLY A 518 -9.39 23.88 38.33
C GLY A 518 -8.87 23.77 39.77
N VAL A 519 -8.23 22.66 40.15
CA VAL A 519 -7.69 22.40 41.50
C VAL A 519 -6.35 21.65 41.41
N VAL A 520 -5.32 22.15 42.09
CA VAL A 520 -4.04 21.44 42.23
C VAL A 520 -4.11 20.42 43.36
N ASP A 521 -4.15 19.13 43.04
CA ASP A 521 -4.26 18.05 44.01
C ASP A 521 -3.40 16.80 43.72
N PHE A 522 -3.80 15.65 44.28
CA PHE A 522 -3.07 14.39 44.13
C PHE A 522 -3.06 13.86 42.70
N THR A 523 -4.05 14.21 41.89
CA THR A 523 -4.13 13.80 40.48
C THR A 523 -2.98 14.42 39.71
N ASP A 524 -2.74 15.72 39.88
CA ASP A 524 -1.63 16.44 39.25
C ASP A 524 -0.28 15.96 39.74
N LEU A 525 -0.13 15.72 41.05
CA LEU A 525 1.10 15.13 41.59
C LEU A 525 1.40 13.77 40.97
N ASN A 526 0.37 12.95 40.75
CA ASN A 526 0.57 11.65 40.13
C ASN A 526 1.01 11.76 38.67
N GLU A 527 0.59 12.79 37.93
CA GLU A 527 1.07 13.05 36.56
C GLU A 527 2.58 13.39 36.56
N VAL A 528 3.06 14.26 37.46
CA VAL A 528 4.50 14.56 37.61
C VAL A 528 5.29 13.31 38.00
N LEU A 529 4.77 12.51 38.95
CA LEU A 529 5.46 11.31 39.42
C LEU A 529 5.45 10.18 38.38
N ALA A 530 4.38 10.04 37.60
CA ALA A 530 4.27 9.06 36.53
C ALA A 530 5.28 9.32 35.41
N ASN A 531 5.61 10.60 35.18
CA ASN A 531 6.55 11.05 34.17
C ASN A 531 7.93 11.39 34.74
N TRP A 532 8.25 10.99 35.97
CA TRP A 532 9.47 11.43 36.64
C TRP A 532 10.75 11.09 35.86
N GLY A 533 11.58 12.11 35.58
CA GLY A 533 12.86 11.97 34.90
C GLY A 533 12.76 11.75 33.39
N THR A 534 11.57 11.82 32.79
CA THR A 534 11.43 11.87 31.34
C THR A 534 11.97 13.20 30.82
N THR A 535 12.69 13.16 29.71
CA THR A 535 13.23 14.33 29.00
C THR A 535 12.67 14.38 27.59
N TYR A 536 12.40 15.57 27.06
CA TYR A 536 12.02 15.78 25.67
C TYR A 536 12.66 17.07 25.11
N PRO A 537 12.92 17.12 23.79
CA PRO A 537 13.75 18.14 23.15
C PRO A 537 13.09 19.52 22.96
#